data_AF-A0A9D1JTN8-F1
#
_entry.id   AF-A0A9D1JTN8-F1
#
_cell.length_a   1.000
_cell.length_b   1.000
_cell.length_c   1.000
_cell.angle_alpha   90.00
_cell.angle_beta   90.00
_cell.angle_gamma   90.00
#
_symmetry.space_group_name_H-M   'P 1'
#
loop_
_entity.id
_entity.type
_entity.pdbx_description
1 polymer ?
#
loop_
_entity_poly.entity_id
_entity_poly.type
_entity_poly.pdbx_seq_one_letter_code
_entity_poly.pdbx_strand_id
1 'polypeptide(L)' 'MTQEQLAEKAGISLGFLSQIEAPNLSVGMSLATLLSIAEALQVPPSKLLEFD' A
#
# COMPACT_ATOMS: atom_id res chain seq x y z
N MET A 1 -8.49 -3.79 9.32
CA MET A 1 -9.16 -3.53 8.02
C MET A 1 -8.87 -4.70 7.11
N THR A 2 -9.77 -5.01 6.17
CA THR A 2 -9.48 -6.00 5.12
C THR A 2 -8.67 -5.36 3.99
N GLN A 3 -8.13 -6.18 3.09
CA GLN A 3 -7.37 -5.72 1.94
C GLN A 3 -8.26 -4.93 0.97
N GLU A 4 -9.52 -5.33 0.77
CA GLU A 4 -10.52 -4.60 0.00
C GLU A 4 -10.79 -3.23 0.59
N GLN A 5 -10.95 -3.14 1.91
CA GLN A 5 -11.17 -1.87 2.60
C GLN A 5 -9.96 -0.94 2.51
N LEU A 6 -8.75 -1.49 2.55
CA LEU A 6 -7.52 -0.71 2.38
C LEU A 6 -7.41 -0.19 0.94
N ALA A 7 -7.63 -1.05 -0.05
CA ALA A 7 -7.60 -0.66 -1.46
C ALA A 7 -8.61 0.46 -1.75
N GLU A 8 -9.84 0.31 -1.26
CA GLU A 8 -10.89 1.34 -1.36
C GLU A 8 -10.45 2.67 -0.71
N LYS A 9 -9.97 2.63 0.54
CA LYS A 9 -9.49 3.82 1.26
C LYS A 9 -8.30 4.50 0.59
N ALA A 10 -7.37 3.72 0.04
CA ALA A 10 -6.18 4.22 -0.64
C ALA A 10 -6.44 4.63 -2.11
N GLY A 11 -7.66 4.42 -2.62
CA GLY A 11 -8.04 4.77 -3.98
C GLY A 11 -7.34 3.93 -5.06
N ILE A 12 -7.02 2.67 -4.74
CA ILE A 12 -6.36 1.73 -5.65
C ILE A 12 -7.19 0.47 -5.86
N SER A 13 -6.90 -0.29 -6.91
CA SER A 13 -7.56 -1.59 -7.12
C SER A 13 -7.06 -2.63 -6.12
N LEU A 14 -7.94 -3.53 -5.69
CA LEU A 14 -7.57 -4.67 -4.85
C LEU A 14 -6.43 -5.48 -5.47
N GLY A 15 -6.51 -5.77 -6.78
CA GLY A 15 -5.47 -6.52 -7.48
C GLY A 15 -4.11 -5.82 -7.50
N PHE A 16 -4.07 -4.49 -7.55
CA PHE A 16 -2.82 -3.76 -7.45
C PHE A 16 -2.24 -3.83 -6.03
N LEU A 17 -3.08 -3.68 -5.00
CA LEU A 17 -2.66 -3.87 -3.61
C LEU A 17 -2.13 -5.30 -3.37
N SER A 18 -2.79 -6.33 -3.91
CA SER A 18 -2.32 -7.71 -3.81
C SER A 18 -0.97 -7.93 -4.50
N GLN A 19 -0.68 -7.24 -5.60
CA GLN A 19 0.64 -7.30 -6.24
C GLN A 19 1.70 -6.61 -5.38
N ILE A 20 1.40 -5.46 -4.76
CA ILE A 20 2.32 -4.73 -3.87
C ILE A 20 2.73 -5.61 -2.67
N GLU A 21 1.79 -6.37 -2.10
CA GLU A 21 2.05 -7.22 -0.93
C GLU A 21 2.65 -8.60 -1.28
N ALA A 22 2.67 -8.98 -2.57
CA ALA A 22 3.11 -10.31 -2.99
C ALA A 22 4.62 -10.49 -2.74
N PRO A 23 5.04 -11.55 -2.03
CA PRO A 23 6.46 -11.82 -1.84
C PRO A 23 7.15 -12.10 -3.17
N ASN A 24 8.40 -11.65 -3.31
CA ASN A 24 9.23 -11.81 -4.50
C ASN A 24 8.71 -11.10 -5.77
N LEU A 25 7.73 -10.19 -5.65
CA LEU A 25 7.30 -9.35 -6.76
C LEU A 25 7.74 -7.90 -6.53
N SER A 26 8.63 -7.40 -7.39
CA SER A 26 9.02 -5.98 -7.36
C SER A 26 8.02 -5.16 -8.17
N VAL A 27 7.03 -4.59 -7.49
CA VAL A 27 6.03 -3.72 -8.10
C VAL A 27 6.46 -2.26 -7.95
N GLY A 28 6.52 -1.54 -9.07
CA GLY A 28 6.68 -0.09 -9.03
C GLY A 28 5.37 0.59 -8.62
N MET A 29 5.42 1.49 -7.64
CA MET A 29 4.29 2.32 -7.26
C MET A 29 4.69 3.81 -7.22
N SER A 30 3.71 4.70 -7.41
CA SER A 30 3.95 6.13 -7.29
C SER A 30 4.12 6.55 -5.82
N LEU A 31 4.84 7.65 -5.58
CA LEU A 31 4.92 8.23 -4.24
C LEU A 31 3.53 8.63 -3.71
N ALA A 32 2.66 9.15 -4.58
CA ALA A 32 1.28 9.49 -4.21
C ALA A 32 0.54 8.27 -3.66
N THR A 33 0.67 7.12 -4.31
CA THR A 33 0.07 5.86 -3.84
C THR A 33 0.64 5.43 -2.48
N LEU A 34 1.96 5.53 -2.28
CA LEU A 34 2.59 5.20 -1.00
C LEU A 34 2.01 6.06 0.13
N LEU A 35 1.87 7.37 -0.12
CA LEU A 35 1.29 8.31 0.83
C LEU A 35 -0.18 8.01 1.11
N SER A 36 -0.98 7.69 0.08
CA SER A 36 -2.38 7.29 0.24
C SER A 36 -2.55 6.02 1.07
N ILE A 37 -1.69 5.02 0.88
CA ILE A 37 -1.70 3.79 1.70
C ILE A 37 -1.34 4.11 3.15
N ALA A 38 -0.31 4.93 3.37
CA ALA A 38 0.10 5.34 4.73
C ALA A 38 -1.01 6.11 5.46
N GLU A 39 -1.69 7.02 4.76
CA GLU A 39 -2.85 7.76 5.28
C GLU A 39 -4.01 6.82 5.64
N ALA A 40 -4.34 5.88 4.76
CA ALA A 40 -5.39 4.90 4.99
C ALA A 40 -5.10 3.98 6.20
N LEU A 41 -3.82 3.65 6.42
CA LEU A 41 -3.32 2.89 7.57
C LEU A 41 -3.11 3.73 8.83
N GLN A 42 -3.20 5.06 8.73
CA GLN A 42 -2.93 6.02 9.80
C GLN A 42 -1.53 5.87 10.41
N VAL A 43 -0.52 5.63 9.56
CA VAL A 43 0.89 5.53 9.95
C VAL A 43 1.74 6.55 9.21
N PRO A 44 2.91 6.96 9.75
CA PRO A 44 3.87 7.76 8.99
C PRO A 44 4.34 7.00 7.74
N PRO A 45 4.50 7.63 6.57
CA PRO A 45 4.97 6.95 5.36
C PRO A 45 6.31 6.23 5.52
N SER A 46 7.19 6.72 6.41
CA SER A 46 8.48 6.09 6.72
C SER A 46 8.33 4.65 7.23
N LYS A 47 7.23 4.33 7.93
CA LYS A 47 6.94 2.97 8.40
C LYS A 47 6.82 1.96 7.26
N LEU A 48 6.39 2.38 6.08
CA LEU A 48 6.25 1.51 4.90
C LEU A 48 7.58 1.30 4.17
N LEU A 49 8.64 2.00 4.59
CA LEU A 49 9.99 1.94 4.03
C LEU A 49 11.01 1.41 5.05
N GLU A 50 10.54 0.95 6.21
CA GLU A 50 11.34 0.20 7.18
C GLU A 50 11.45 -1.23 6.67
N PHE A 51 12.69 -1.72 6.49
CA PHE A 51 12.97 -3.10 6.09
C PHE A 51 13.69 -3.77 7.25
N ASP A 52 13.09 -4.83 7.80
CA ASP A 52 13.71 -5.73 8.79
C ASP A 52 14.57 -6.82 8.11
#